data_AF-A0A661IIQ5-F1
#
_entry.id   AF-A0A661IIQ5-F1
#
_cell.length_a   1.000
_cell.length_b   1.000
_cell.length_c   1.000
_cell.angle_alpha   90.00
_cell.angle_beta   90.00
_cell.angle_gamma   90.00
#
_symmetry.space_group_name_H-M   'P 1'
#
loop_
_entity.id
_entity.type
_entity.pdbx_description
1 polymer ?
#
loop_
_entity_poly.entity_id
_entity_poly.type
_entity_poly.pdbx_seq_one_letter_code
_entity_poly.pdbx_strand_id
1 'polypeptide(L)'
;MVESAHRQHDEASLMVHAERCEHTLAFLERAQRWQDTWNYLRPHFGGGMEGKSPTEKPKSSGAMINERVLLFPVILAWKEL
;
A
#
# COMPACT_ATOMS: atom_id res chain seq x y z
N MET A 1 -2.22 13.07 -17.77
CA MET A 1 -1.36 13.78 -16.79
C MET A 1 -2.16 14.31 -15.60
N VAL A 2 -3.34 14.90 -15.81
CA VAL A 2 -4.23 15.42 -14.75
C VAL A 2 -4.72 14.34 -13.77
N GLU A 3 -5.10 13.15 -14.26
CA GLU A 3 -5.61 12.09 -13.37
C GLU A 3 -4.56 11.52 -12.40
N SER A 4 -3.28 11.55 -12.75
CA SER A 4 -2.23 11.04 -11.86
C SER A 4 -1.92 12.00 -10.71
N ALA A 5 -2.13 13.30 -10.93
CA ALA A 5 -1.91 14.33 -9.91
C ALA A 5 -3.04 14.37 -8.88
N HIS A 6 -4.30 14.28 -9.31
CA HIS A 6 -5.44 14.16 -8.39
C HIS A 6 -5.37 12.88 -7.55
N ARG A 7 -4.98 11.76 -8.17
CA ARG A 7 -4.92 10.46 -7.50
C ARG A 7 -3.83 10.37 -6.44
N GLN A 8 -2.67 10.97 -6.68
CA GLN A 8 -1.60 11.10 -5.67
C GLN A 8 -2.02 12.01 -4.51
N HIS A 9 -2.84 13.04 -4.78
CA HIS A 9 -3.35 13.95 -3.77
C HIS A 9 -4.41 13.30 -2.86
N ASP A 10 -5.26 12.44 -3.42
CA ASP A 10 -6.20 11.62 -2.65
C ASP A 10 -5.47 10.51 -1.87
N GLU A 11 -4.46 9.88 -2.49
CA GLU A 11 -3.59 8.86 -1.88
C GLU A 11 -2.87 9.40 -0.63
N ALA A 12 -2.34 10.62 -0.69
CA ALA A 12 -1.68 11.27 0.44
C ALA A 12 -2.67 11.71 1.54
N SER A 13 -3.87 12.14 1.16
CA SER A 13 -4.90 12.62 2.12
C SER A 13 -5.50 11.50 2.97
N LEU A 14 -5.42 10.24 2.51
CA LEU A 14 -5.90 9.06 3.22
C LEU A 14 -4.78 8.31 3.98
N MET A 15 -3.56 8.84 3.95
CA MET A 15 -2.42 8.25 4.66
C MET A 15 -2.65 8.31 6.17
N VAL A 16 -2.18 7.28 6.88
CA VAL A 16 -2.37 7.19 8.33
C VAL A 16 -1.47 8.21 9.02
N HIS A 17 -2.08 9.20 9.66
CA HIS A 17 -1.37 10.17 10.49
C HIS A 17 -1.15 9.61 11.90
N ALA A 18 0.12 9.45 12.28
CA ALA A 18 0.49 8.95 13.60
C ALA A 18 -0.08 9.82 14.74
N GLU A 19 -0.09 11.14 14.56
CA GLU A 19 -0.65 12.12 15.50
C GLU A 19 -2.14 11.92 15.81
N ARG A 20 -2.88 11.22 14.93
CA ARG A 20 -4.31 10.91 15.12
C ARG A 20 -4.54 9.54 15.76
N CYS A 21 -3.49 8.85 16.19
CA CYS A 21 -3.56 7.54 16.81
C CYS A 21 -3.19 7.65 18.29
N GLU A 22 -4.03 7.09 19.16
CA GLU A 22 -3.87 7.21 20.62
C GLU A 22 -2.66 6.42 21.16
N HIS A 23 -2.24 5.37 20.43
CA HIS A 23 -1.11 4.53 20.79
C HIS A 23 -0.51 3.83 19.55
N THR A 24 0.72 3.33 19.69
CA THR A 24 1.48 2.68 18.60
C THR A 24 0.72 1.55 17.92
N LEU A 25 0.01 0.71 18.67
CA LEU A 25 -0.77 -0.38 18.09
C LEU A 25 -1.89 0.12 17.16
N ALA A 26 -2.62 1.18 17.55
CA ALA A 26 -3.67 1.76 16.71
C ALA A 26 -3.09 2.35 15.42
N PHE A 27 -1.87 2.91 15.48
CA PHE A 27 -1.16 3.36 14.28
C PHE A 27 -0.81 2.18 13.37
N LEU A 28 -0.20 1.12 13.92
CA LEU A 28 0.19 -0.06 13.15
C LEU A 28 -1.02 -0.74 12.48
N GLU A 29 -2.14 -0.89 13.20
CA GLU A 29 -3.36 -1.48 12.65
C GLU A 29 -3.94 -0.65 11.50
N ARG A 30 -4.02 0.68 11.68
CA ARG A 30 -4.49 1.58 10.62
C ARG A 30 -3.54 1.55 9.42
N ALA A 31 -2.23 1.57 9.67
CA ALA A 31 -1.21 1.51 8.63
C ALA A 31 -1.31 0.20 7.84
N GLN A 32 -1.56 -0.92 8.53
CA GLN A 32 -1.72 -2.21 7.87
C GLN A 32 -2.98 -2.23 7.01
N ARG A 33 -4.12 -1.75 7.53
CA ARG A 33 -5.36 -1.63 6.73
C ARG A 33 -5.19 -0.74 5.50
N TRP A 34 -4.44 0.35 5.63
CA TRP A 34 -4.12 1.21 4.49
C TRP A 34 -3.28 0.42 3.48
N GLN A 35 -2.18 -0.21 3.89
CA GLN A 35 -1.36 -1.05 3.01
C GLN A 35 -2.18 -2.17 2.36
N ASP A 36 -3.09 -2.81 3.10
CA ASP A 36 -3.91 -3.90 2.60
C ASP A 36 -4.85 -3.44 1.48
N THR A 37 -5.43 -2.25 1.66
CA THR A 37 -6.27 -1.61 0.65
C THR A 37 -5.51 -1.40 -0.66
N TRP A 38 -4.27 -0.90 -0.57
CA TRP A 38 -3.46 -0.57 -1.73
C TRP A 38 -2.78 -1.78 -2.39
N ASN A 39 -2.41 -2.78 -1.61
CA ASN A 39 -1.65 -3.93 -2.09
C ASN A 39 -2.52 -5.13 -2.51
N TYR A 40 -3.70 -5.31 -1.93
CA TYR A 40 -4.58 -6.45 -2.22
C TYR A 40 -5.89 -6.06 -2.89
N LEU A 41 -6.55 -4.98 -2.45
CA LEU A 41 -7.95 -4.72 -2.81
C LEU A 41 -8.11 -3.75 -3.99
N ARG A 42 -7.27 -2.72 -4.07
CA ARG A 42 -7.44 -1.66 -5.07
C ARG A 42 -6.77 -2.03 -6.39
N PRO A 43 -7.50 -1.89 -7.52
CA PRO A 43 -6.91 -1.86 -8.85
C PRO A 43 -5.78 -0.82 -8.97
N HIS A 44 -4.65 -1.21 -9.54
CA HIS A 44 -3.56 -0.30 -9.82
C HIS A 44 -3.45 -0.05 -11.33
N PHE A 45 -3.39 1.22 -11.73
CA PHE A 45 -3.38 1.65 -13.14
C PHE A 45 -2.05 2.29 -13.56
N GLY A 46 -1.00 2.12 -12.74
CA GLY A 46 0.37 2.41 -13.16
C GLY A 46 0.80 1.57 -14.36
N GLY A 47 1.87 1.98 -15.04
CA GLY A 47 2.37 1.31 -16.24
C GLY A 47 2.53 -0.19 -16.05
N GLY A 48 1.96 -0.99 -16.95
CA GLY A 48 2.05 -2.45 -16.93
C GLY A 48 1.18 -3.15 -15.88
N MET A 49 0.35 -2.45 -15.11
CA MET A 49 -0.47 -3.08 -14.06
C MET A 49 -1.81 -3.61 -14.56
N GLU A 50 -2.35 -3.06 -15.66
CA GLU A 50 -3.60 -3.55 -16.31
C GLU A 50 -4.79 -3.61 -15.34
N GLY A 51 -4.84 -2.74 -14.33
CA GLY A 51 -5.90 -2.75 -13.31
C GLY A 51 -5.74 -3.82 -12.23
N LYS A 52 -4.67 -4.61 -12.23
CA LYS A 52 -4.36 -5.59 -11.19
C LYS A 52 -3.79 -4.89 -9.95
N SER A 53 -4.01 -5.45 -8.77
CA SER A 53 -3.34 -5.02 -7.54
C SER A 53 -1.86 -5.47 -7.54
N PRO A 54 -1.01 -4.87 -6.68
CA PRO A 54 0.35 -5.34 -6.45
C PRO A 54 0.47 -6.82 -6.06
N THR A 55 -0.55 -7.41 -5.45
CA THR A 55 -0.58 -8.85 -5.15
C THR A 55 -0.94 -9.69 -6.38
N GLU A 56 -1.86 -9.20 -7.21
CA GLU A 56 -2.35 -9.92 -8.38
C GLU A 56 -1.36 -9.89 -9.55
N LYS A 57 -0.66 -8.77 -9.75
CA LYS A 57 0.24 -8.62 -10.90
C LYS A 57 1.33 -9.71 -10.93
N PRO A 58 2.07 -9.97 -9.84
CA PRO A 58 3.08 -11.02 -9.82
C PRO A 58 2.48 -12.43 -9.89
N LYS A 59 1.28 -12.66 -9.31
CA LYS A 59 0.56 -13.94 -9.47
C LYS A 59 0.16 -14.20 -10.92
N SER A 60 -0.17 -13.15 -11.67
CA SER A 60 -0.58 -13.24 -13.08
C SER A 60 0.58 -13.45 -14.06
N SER A 61 1.83 -13.30 -13.63
CA SER A 61 3.00 -13.43 -14.52
C SER A 61 3.47 -14.88 -14.73
N GLY A 62 2.88 -15.85 -14.01
CA GLY A 62 3.32 -17.24 -14.02
C GLY A 62 4.65 -17.48 -13.30
N ALA A 63 5.22 -16.45 -12.66
CA ALA A 63 6.42 -16.59 -11.86
C ALA A 63 6.12 -17.36 -10.56
N MET A 64 7.02 -18.26 -10.18
CA MET A 64 6.99 -18.94 -8.88
C MET A 64 7.41 -17.94 -7.79
N ILE A 65 6.44 -17.31 -7.15
CA ILE A 65 6.67 -16.31 -6.10
C ILE A 65 6.25 -16.89 -4.76
N ASN A 66 7.14 -16.79 -3.78
CA ASN A 66 6.82 -17.19 -2.41
C ASN A 66 5.78 -16.24 -1.83
N GLU A 67 4.67 -16.79 -1.32
CA GLU A 67 3.55 -16.00 -0.76
C GLU A 67 3.99 -15.08 0.39
N ARG A 68 5.07 -15.41 1.11
CA ARG A 68 5.61 -14.55 2.18
C ARG A 68 6.10 -13.19 1.67
N VAL A 69 6.53 -13.11 0.41
CA VAL A 69 6.94 -11.84 -0.23
C VAL A 69 5.73 -10.94 -0.47
N LEU A 70 4.53 -11.52 -0.57
CA LEU A 70 3.28 -10.82 -0.84
C LEU A 70 2.53 -10.43 0.44
N LEU A 71 3.17 -10.49 1.63
CA LEU A 71 2.52 -10.18 2.91
C LEU A 71 2.49 -8.68 3.25
N PHE A 72 3.30 -7.85 2.58
CA PHE A 72 3.36 -6.39 2.76
C PHE A 72 3.21 -5.91 4.23
N PRO A 73 4.15 -6.26 5.13
CA PRO A 73 4.06 -5.85 6.52
C PRO A 73 4.38 -4.35 6.69
N VAL A 74 3.70 -3.70 7.63
CA VAL A 74 4.08 -2.36 8.10
C VAL A 74 5.41 -2.42 8.86
N ILE A 75 6.36 -1.58 8.46
CA ILE A 75 7.66 -1.45 9.12
C ILE A 75 7.79 -0.03 9.67
N LEU A 76 8.08 0.10 10.96
CA LEU A 76 8.48 1.36 11.57
C LEU A 76 9.98 1.57 11.31
N ALA A 77 10.32 2.55 10.48
CA ALA A 77 11.70 2.98 10.31
C ALA A 77 11.98 4.12 11.29
N TRP A 78 12.89 3.91 12.23
CA TRP A 78 13.45 5.01 13.01
C TRP A 78 14.44 5.77 12.13
N LYS A 79 14.28 7.08 12.00
CA LYS A 79 15.27 7.94 11.35
C LYS A 79 15.88 8.82 12.44
N GLU A 80 17.16 8.62 12.73
CA GLU A 80 17.93 9.60 13.50
C GLU A 80 18.00 10.90 12.68
N LEU A 81 17.61 12.01 13.31
CA LEU A 81 17.74 13.36 12.77
C LEU A 81 19.13 13.91 13.07
#